data_AF-A0A7Y5GIR9-F1
#
_entry.id   AF-A0A7Y5GIR9-F1
#
_cell.length_a   1.000
_cell.length_b   1.000
_cell.length_c   1.000
_cell.angle_alpha   90.00
_cell.angle_beta   90.00
_cell.angle_gamma   90.00
#
_symmetry.space_group_name_H-M   'P 1'
#
loop_
_entity.id
_entity.type
_entity.pdbx_description
1 polymer ?
#
loop_
_entity_poly.entity_id
_entity_poly.type
_entity_poly.pdbx_seq_one_letter_code
_entity_poly.pdbx_strand_id
1 'polypeptide(L)'
;MTARELFQAGRLNESVQALGAELRKDPTDTRRRTFLFELLCFAGEYERAEKQLDILASEKKESDLGALLYRAAIHAERTRNEMFSKRDFPSGRAPDATTLIIHTKKPDPNLPARLAFYGGQIVPEKHLKAVGPQAFGQRPVGTGPVRFVSWTKDDRTVLEANPDYWGGRIDADRVIIRAIPEMAPRVAALLKGEADLITQLPPDHGERVTGNAA
;
A
#
# COMPACT_ATOMS: atom_id res chain seq x y z
N MET A 1 -15.23 -27.12 -10.61
CA MET A 1 -14.29 -26.00 -10.61
C MET A 1 -13.40 -26.11 -9.40
N THR A 2 -12.10 -25.88 -9.57
CA THR A 2 -11.14 -25.82 -8.45
C THR A 2 -11.33 -24.53 -7.65
N ALA A 3 -10.82 -24.48 -6.42
CA ALA A 3 -10.83 -23.25 -5.63
C ALA A 3 -10.18 -22.06 -6.38
N ARG A 4 -9.10 -22.31 -7.12
CA ARG A 4 -8.39 -21.27 -7.88
C ARG A 4 -9.22 -20.72 -9.04
N GLU A 5 -9.92 -21.57 -9.76
CA GLU A 5 -10.86 -21.16 -10.82
C GLU A 5 -12.00 -20.31 -10.28
N LEU A 6 -12.55 -20.70 -9.11
CA LEU A 6 -13.61 -19.93 -8.45
C LEU A 6 -13.12 -18.52 -8.04
N PHE A 7 -11.91 -18.41 -7.50
CA PHE A 7 -11.34 -17.11 -7.14
C PHE A 7 -11.11 -16.23 -8.38
N GLN A 8 -10.55 -16.79 -9.46
CA GLN A 8 -10.34 -16.06 -10.71
C GLN A 8 -11.66 -15.59 -11.36
N ALA A 9 -12.74 -16.33 -11.16
CA ALA A 9 -14.09 -15.94 -11.57
C ALA A 9 -14.75 -14.91 -10.62
N GLY A 10 -14.06 -14.40 -9.61
CA GLY A 10 -14.59 -13.44 -8.62
C GLY A 10 -15.50 -14.07 -7.56
N ARG A 11 -15.59 -15.40 -7.49
CA ARG A 11 -16.47 -16.15 -6.57
C ARG A 11 -15.73 -16.48 -5.27
N LEU A 12 -15.36 -15.45 -4.52
CA LEU A 12 -14.48 -15.56 -3.34
C LEU A 12 -15.01 -16.53 -2.27
N ASN A 13 -16.27 -16.38 -1.85
CA ASN A 13 -16.86 -17.22 -0.80
C ASN A 13 -16.89 -18.70 -1.21
N GLU A 14 -17.20 -18.97 -2.48
CA GLU A 14 -17.24 -20.33 -3.01
C GLU A 14 -15.85 -20.93 -3.12
N SER A 15 -14.85 -20.10 -3.47
CA SER A 15 -13.44 -20.49 -3.45
C SER A 15 -12.98 -20.90 -2.04
N VAL A 16 -13.34 -20.12 -1.00
CA VAL A 16 -13.05 -20.45 0.41
C VAL A 16 -13.67 -21.80 0.80
N GLN A 17 -14.93 -22.04 0.42
CA GLN A 17 -15.62 -23.30 0.75
C GLN A 17 -14.99 -24.51 0.03
N ALA A 18 -14.71 -24.36 -1.26
CA ALA A 18 -14.07 -25.40 -2.07
C ALA A 18 -12.70 -25.77 -1.50
N LEU A 19 -11.86 -24.77 -1.19
CA LEU A 19 -10.52 -24.98 -0.67
C LEU A 19 -10.54 -25.60 0.73
N GLY A 20 -11.49 -25.20 1.58
CA GLY A 20 -11.72 -25.85 2.87
C GLY A 20 -12.10 -27.32 2.74
N ALA A 21 -12.88 -27.70 1.73
CA ALA A 21 -13.19 -29.11 1.45
C ALA A 21 -11.98 -29.88 0.90
N GLU A 22 -11.15 -29.26 0.07
CA GLU A 22 -9.91 -29.84 -0.43
C GLU A 22 -8.92 -30.12 0.72
N LEU A 23 -8.71 -29.16 1.62
CA LEU A 23 -7.81 -29.31 2.78
C LEU A 23 -8.29 -30.36 3.80
N ARG A 24 -9.59 -30.63 3.89
CA ARG A 24 -10.07 -31.75 4.73
C ARG A 24 -9.61 -33.11 4.19
N LYS A 25 -9.40 -33.24 2.88
CA LYS A 25 -8.91 -34.46 2.25
C LYS A 25 -7.40 -34.62 2.39
N ASP A 26 -6.66 -33.50 2.40
CA ASP A 26 -5.22 -33.47 2.60
C ASP A 26 -4.83 -32.33 3.56
N PRO A 27 -4.89 -32.57 4.89
CA PRO A 27 -4.64 -31.54 5.88
C PRO A 27 -3.19 -31.07 5.93
N THR A 28 -2.25 -31.83 5.36
CA THR A 28 -0.82 -31.51 5.38
C THR A 28 -0.37 -30.66 4.19
N ASP A 29 -1.29 -30.35 3.27
CA ASP A 29 -0.98 -29.52 2.10
C ASP A 29 -0.80 -28.05 2.49
N THR A 30 0.46 -27.70 2.72
CA THR A 30 0.89 -26.36 3.14
C THR A 30 0.56 -25.29 2.11
N ARG A 31 0.63 -25.62 0.81
CA ARG A 31 0.32 -24.68 -0.28
C ARG A 31 -1.16 -24.34 -0.31
N ARG A 32 -2.03 -25.34 -0.21
CA ARG A 32 -3.49 -25.10 -0.12
C ARG A 32 -3.84 -24.35 1.16
N ARG A 33 -3.14 -24.63 2.27
CA ARG A 33 -3.34 -23.92 3.54
C ARG A 33 -2.94 -22.45 3.46
N THR A 34 -1.81 -22.13 2.85
CA THR A 34 -1.41 -20.75 2.55
C THR A 34 -2.44 -20.06 1.67
N PHE A 35 -2.92 -20.72 0.62
CA PHE A 35 -3.96 -20.12 -0.23
C PHE A 35 -5.28 -19.92 0.53
N LEU A 36 -5.66 -20.82 1.44
CA LEU A 36 -6.85 -20.63 2.28
C LEU A 36 -6.68 -19.46 3.24
N PHE A 37 -5.51 -19.31 3.85
CA PHE A 37 -5.16 -18.15 4.66
C PHE A 37 -5.36 -16.84 3.88
N GLU A 38 -4.85 -16.76 2.66
CA GLU A 38 -4.98 -15.57 1.79
C GLU A 38 -6.45 -15.27 1.45
N LEU A 39 -7.22 -16.28 1.04
CA LEU A 39 -8.64 -16.11 0.72
C LEU A 39 -9.46 -15.65 1.93
N LEU A 40 -9.17 -16.17 3.12
CA LEU A 40 -9.83 -15.75 4.37
C LEU A 40 -9.50 -14.29 4.71
N CYS A 41 -8.26 -13.84 4.48
CA CYS A 41 -7.89 -12.43 4.60
C CYS A 41 -8.69 -11.55 3.63
N PHE A 42 -8.85 -11.95 2.37
CA PHE A 42 -9.66 -11.22 1.39
C PHE A 42 -11.16 -11.21 1.73
N ALA A 43 -11.66 -12.28 2.33
CA ALA A 43 -13.05 -12.37 2.77
C ALA A 43 -13.33 -11.59 4.07
N GLY A 44 -12.31 -11.02 4.71
CA GLY A 44 -12.44 -10.35 6.01
C GLY A 44 -12.62 -11.33 7.18
N GLU A 45 -12.42 -12.62 6.95
CA GLU A 45 -12.59 -13.70 7.95
C GLU A 45 -11.33 -13.88 8.80
N TYR A 46 -10.89 -12.79 9.42
CA TYR A 46 -9.55 -12.69 10.01
C TYR A 46 -9.28 -13.68 11.14
N GLU A 47 -10.29 -14.04 11.96
CA GLU A 47 -10.10 -15.05 13.02
C GLU A 47 -9.79 -16.43 12.45
N ARG A 48 -10.45 -16.79 11.34
CA ARG A 48 -10.18 -18.04 10.64
C ARG A 48 -8.83 -18.00 9.94
N ALA A 49 -8.46 -16.84 9.37
CA ALA A 49 -7.14 -16.65 8.76
C ALA A 49 -6.02 -16.85 9.79
N GLU A 50 -6.14 -16.23 10.97
CA GLU A 50 -5.15 -16.36 12.04
C GLU A 50 -4.95 -17.82 12.48
N LYS A 51 -6.02 -18.61 12.59
CA LYS A 51 -5.91 -20.06 12.86
C LYS A 51 -5.15 -20.83 11.78
N GLN A 52 -5.28 -20.45 10.50
CA GLN A 52 -4.48 -21.08 9.44
C GLN A 52 -3.02 -20.68 9.54
N LEU A 53 -2.75 -19.42 9.90
CA LEU A 53 -1.41 -18.89 10.10
C LEU A 53 -0.71 -19.57 11.28
N ASP A 54 -1.41 -19.85 12.39
CA ASP A 54 -0.89 -20.60 13.53
C ASP A 54 -0.35 -21.96 13.11
N ILE A 55 -1.12 -22.68 12.29
CA ILE A 55 -0.75 -24.00 11.80
C ILE A 55 0.48 -23.89 10.89
N LEU A 56 0.48 -22.93 9.95
CA LEU A 56 1.62 -22.70 9.04
C LEU A 56 2.90 -22.29 9.77
N ALA A 57 2.79 -21.53 10.86
CA ALA A 57 3.93 -21.13 11.68
C ALA A 57 4.55 -22.33 12.40
N SER A 58 3.72 -23.24 12.90
CA SER A 58 4.17 -24.41 13.67
C SER A 58 4.96 -25.45 12.85
N GLU A 59 4.97 -25.36 11.52
CA GLU A 59 5.62 -26.35 10.66
C GLU A 59 7.13 -26.13 10.50
N LYS A 60 7.61 -24.88 10.51
CA LYS A 60 9.03 -24.54 10.29
C LYS A 60 9.44 -23.30 11.05
N LYS A 61 10.61 -23.33 11.68
CA LYS A 61 11.16 -22.20 12.46
C LYS A 61 11.41 -20.97 11.59
N GLU A 62 11.75 -21.17 10.31
CA GLU A 62 11.93 -20.09 9.34
C GLU A 62 10.61 -19.34 9.02
N SER A 63 9.46 -19.98 9.26
CA SER A 63 8.13 -19.40 9.03
C SER A 63 7.70 -18.44 10.14
N ASP A 64 8.33 -18.46 11.32
CA ASP A 64 7.93 -17.67 12.48
C ASP A 64 7.95 -16.16 12.22
N LEU A 65 8.98 -15.67 11.52
CA LEU A 65 9.09 -14.26 11.17
C LEU A 65 7.98 -13.83 10.21
N GLY A 66 7.67 -14.67 9.22
CA GLY A 66 6.56 -14.42 8.29
C GLY A 66 5.22 -14.41 9.02
N ALA A 67 5.00 -15.35 9.93
CA ALA A 67 3.80 -15.41 10.75
C ALA A 67 3.65 -14.18 11.65
N LEU A 68 4.73 -13.70 12.27
CA LEU A 68 4.72 -12.47 13.06
C LEU A 68 4.26 -11.26 12.24
N LEU A 69 4.79 -11.10 11.02
CA LEU A 69 4.42 -10.00 10.12
C LEU A 69 2.95 -10.08 9.71
N TYR A 70 2.46 -11.26 9.35
CA TYR A 70 1.04 -11.43 8.99
C TYR A 70 0.09 -11.22 10.17
N ARG A 71 0.46 -11.61 11.40
CA ARG A 71 -0.32 -11.28 12.60
C ARG A 71 -0.42 -9.77 12.80
N ALA A 72 0.70 -9.05 12.68
CA ALA A 72 0.70 -7.60 12.78
C ALA A 72 -0.20 -6.95 11.72
N ALA A 73 -0.16 -7.45 10.48
CA ALA A 73 -1.01 -6.99 9.39
C ALA A 73 -2.50 -7.26 9.66
N ILE A 74 -2.86 -8.46 10.10
CA ILE A 74 -4.25 -8.83 10.44
C ILE A 74 -4.76 -7.98 11.60
N HIS A 75 -3.95 -7.78 12.64
CA HIS A 75 -4.30 -6.92 13.76
C HIS A 75 -4.56 -5.48 13.29
N ALA A 76 -3.65 -4.92 12.50
CA ALA A 76 -3.80 -3.58 11.93
C ALA A 76 -5.05 -3.44 11.06
N GLU A 77 -5.38 -4.45 10.26
CA GLU A 77 -6.59 -4.53 9.44
C GLU A 77 -7.86 -4.56 10.28
N ARG A 78 -7.91 -5.41 11.32
CA ARG A 78 -9.04 -5.45 12.27
C ARG A 78 -9.25 -4.11 12.96
N THR A 79 -8.18 -3.51 13.49
CA THR A 79 -8.23 -2.20 14.14
C THR A 79 -8.73 -1.13 13.17
N ARG A 80 -8.25 -1.14 11.93
CA ARG A 80 -8.68 -0.19 10.91
C ARG A 80 -10.15 -0.35 10.53
N ASN A 81 -10.60 -1.59 10.30
CA ASN A 81 -12.01 -1.87 9.99
C ASN A 81 -12.93 -1.50 11.16
N GLU A 82 -12.51 -1.77 12.40
CA GLU A 82 -13.23 -1.34 13.59
C GLU A 82 -13.31 0.19 13.68
N MET A 83 -12.19 0.91 13.48
CA MET A 83 -12.16 2.37 13.48
C MET A 83 -13.11 2.97 12.44
N PHE A 84 -13.06 2.51 11.19
CA PHE A 84 -13.90 3.04 10.12
C PHE A 84 -15.38 2.67 10.29
N SER A 85 -15.70 1.43 10.66
CA SER A 85 -17.08 0.97 10.88
C SER A 85 -17.75 1.70 12.06
N LYS A 86 -17.03 1.85 13.18
CA LYS A 86 -17.51 2.59 14.36
C LYS A 86 -17.37 4.10 14.22
N ARG A 87 -16.75 4.59 13.13
CA ARG A 87 -16.35 5.99 12.94
C ARG A 87 -15.61 6.53 14.18
N ASP A 88 -14.78 5.69 14.77
CA ASP A 88 -14.02 5.99 15.97
C ASP A 88 -12.74 6.78 15.64
N PHE A 89 -12.91 7.89 14.93
CA PHE A 89 -11.82 8.76 14.57
C PHE A 89 -11.43 9.63 15.78
N PRO A 90 -10.14 9.97 15.92
CA PRO A 90 -9.74 11.04 16.82
C PRO A 90 -10.56 12.30 16.51
N SER A 91 -11.07 12.96 17.54
CA SER A 91 -11.74 14.25 17.36
C SER A 91 -10.71 15.36 17.35
N GLY A 92 -10.98 16.41 16.57
CA GLY A 92 -10.09 17.56 16.45
C GLY A 92 -10.83 18.85 16.79
N ARG A 93 -10.13 19.80 17.41
CA ARG A 93 -10.54 21.21 17.40
C ARG A 93 -9.37 22.09 16.97
N ALA A 94 -9.66 23.11 16.18
CA ALA A 94 -8.71 24.13 15.79
C ALA A 94 -9.08 25.45 16.48
N PRO A 95 -8.47 25.77 17.65
CA PRO A 95 -8.79 27.00 18.37
C PRO A 95 -8.35 28.27 17.60
N ASP A 96 -7.38 28.13 16.69
CA ASP A 96 -6.90 29.18 15.81
C ASP A 96 -6.42 28.57 14.47
N ALA A 97 -5.94 29.43 13.56
CA ALA A 97 -5.55 29.04 12.21
C ALA A 97 -4.32 28.12 12.12
N THR A 98 -3.49 28.06 13.17
CA THR A 98 -2.20 27.38 13.19
C THR A 98 -2.10 26.27 14.24
N THR A 99 -3.14 26.10 15.06
CA THR A 99 -3.20 25.11 16.13
C THR A 99 -4.25 24.05 15.84
N LEU A 100 -3.85 22.78 15.89
CA LEU A 100 -4.76 21.63 15.86
C LEU A 100 -4.59 20.83 17.16
N ILE A 101 -5.68 20.65 17.90
CA ILE A 101 -5.72 19.79 19.09
C ILE A 101 -6.45 18.50 18.71
N ILE A 102 -5.76 17.37 18.82
CA ILE A 102 -6.30 16.04 18.54
C ILE A 102 -6.56 15.33 19.88
N HIS A 103 -7.79 14.85 20.05
CA HIS A 103 -8.22 14.07 21.21
C HIS A 103 -8.50 12.63 20.81
N THR A 104 -7.85 11.68 21.49
CA THR A 104 -8.11 10.24 21.35
C THR A 104 -9.03 9.77 22.48
N LYS A 105 -9.89 8.78 22.21
CA LYS A 105 -10.81 8.24 23.24
C LYS A 105 -10.09 7.43 24.33
N LYS A 106 -8.94 6.84 23.99
CA LYS A 106 -8.04 6.11 24.88
C LYS A 106 -6.60 6.61 24.66
N PRO A 107 -5.68 6.41 25.61
CA PRO A 107 -4.26 6.69 25.38
C PRO A 107 -3.77 5.98 24.12
N ASP A 108 -3.18 6.72 23.18
CA ASP A 108 -2.59 6.20 21.95
C ASP A 108 -1.15 6.69 21.81
N PRO A 109 -0.16 5.91 22.26
CA PRO A 109 1.25 6.31 22.18
C PRO A 109 1.77 6.35 20.73
N ASN A 110 1.04 5.75 19.77
CA ASN A 110 1.44 5.69 18.37
C ASN A 110 0.88 6.84 17.53
N LEU A 111 0.08 7.74 18.11
CA LEU A 111 -0.52 8.87 17.38
C LEU A 111 0.54 9.70 16.63
N PRO A 112 1.69 10.10 17.21
CA PRO A 112 2.71 10.85 16.49
C PRO A 112 3.26 10.09 15.28
N ALA A 113 3.56 8.80 15.42
CA ALA A 113 4.09 7.98 14.33
C ALA A 113 3.07 7.82 13.19
N ARG A 114 1.77 7.72 13.50
CA ARG A 114 0.71 7.64 12.50
C ARG A 114 0.55 8.95 11.73
N LEU A 115 0.64 10.09 12.42
CA LEU A 115 0.59 11.42 11.81
C LEU A 115 1.84 11.74 11.00
N ALA A 116 2.99 11.15 11.33
CA ALA A 116 4.21 11.33 10.54
C ALA A 116 4.20 10.58 9.19
N PHE A 117 3.19 9.74 8.93
CA PHE A 117 3.13 8.88 7.76
C PHE A 117 1.80 9.02 6.99
N TYR A 118 1.30 7.94 6.37
CA TYR A 118 0.07 7.96 5.55
C TYR A 118 -1.18 8.51 6.28
N GLY A 119 -1.18 8.63 7.61
CA GLY A 119 -2.29 9.19 8.39
C GLY A 119 -2.27 10.72 8.57
N GLY A 120 -1.18 11.42 8.23
CA GLY A 120 -1.05 12.87 8.45
C GLY A 120 -0.84 13.71 7.20
N GLN A 121 -1.12 13.15 6.02
CA GLN A 121 -1.12 13.93 4.78
C GLN A 121 -2.27 14.95 4.81
N ILE A 122 -1.93 16.24 4.67
CA ILE A 122 -2.89 17.33 4.73
C ILE A 122 -3.49 17.57 3.35
N VAL A 123 -4.83 17.70 3.30
CA VAL A 123 -5.59 17.95 2.06
C VAL A 123 -6.42 19.24 2.17
N PRO A 124 -6.64 19.97 1.07
CA PRO A 124 -7.43 21.19 1.07
C PRO A 124 -8.94 20.89 1.20
N GLU A 125 -9.48 21.03 2.42
CA GLU A 125 -10.87 20.66 2.76
C GLU A 125 -11.91 21.22 1.78
N LYS A 126 -11.86 22.53 1.49
CA LYS A 126 -12.83 23.20 0.61
C LYS A 126 -12.82 22.61 -0.79
N HIS A 127 -11.64 22.34 -1.34
CA HIS A 127 -11.50 21.79 -2.68
C HIS A 127 -11.94 20.33 -2.72
N LEU A 128 -11.50 19.51 -1.75
CA LEU A 128 -11.90 18.10 -1.66
C LEU A 128 -13.42 17.94 -1.54
N LYS A 129 -14.09 18.78 -0.74
CA LYS A 129 -15.56 18.79 -0.63
C LYS A 129 -16.24 19.20 -1.94
N ALA A 130 -15.65 20.14 -2.68
CA ALA A 130 -16.23 20.64 -3.93
C ALA A 130 -16.16 19.63 -5.07
N VAL A 131 -15.04 18.90 -5.21
CA VAL A 131 -14.83 17.97 -6.34
C VAL A 131 -15.14 16.51 -5.98
N GLY A 132 -15.13 16.16 -4.70
CA GLY A 132 -15.30 14.79 -4.22
C GLY A 132 -14.02 13.94 -4.35
N PRO A 133 -13.95 12.80 -3.63
CA PRO A 133 -12.71 12.03 -3.50
C PRO A 133 -12.22 11.42 -4.81
N GLN A 134 -13.13 10.99 -5.70
CA GLN A 134 -12.74 10.41 -7.00
C GLN A 134 -12.07 11.44 -7.91
N ALA A 135 -12.68 12.62 -8.07
CA ALA A 135 -12.11 13.67 -8.91
C ALA A 135 -10.83 14.25 -8.29
N PHE A 136 -10.77 14.38 -6.97
CA PHE A 136 -9.54 14.76 -6.26
C PHE A 136 -8.42 13.77 -6.50
N GLY A 137 -8.70 12.46 -6.48
CA GLY A 137 -7.73 11.42 -6.79
C GLY A 137 -7.19 11.47 -8.23
N GLN A 138 -7.98 11.96 -9.18
CA GLN A 138 -7.56 12.14 -10.57
C GLN A 138 -6.77 13.43 -10.80
N ARG A 139 -7.01 14.47 -10.00
CA ARG A 139 -6.35 15.78 -10.09
C ARG A 139 -6.01 16.29 -8.67
N PRO A 140 -5.01 15.70 -8.01
CA PRO A 140 -4.72 16.00 -6.62
C PRO A 140 -4.13 17.40 -6.44
N VAL A 141 -4.50 18.05 -5.34
CA VAL A 141 -3.91 19.30 -4.88
C VAL A 141 -3.31 19.06 -3.49
N GLY A 142 -2.03 19.37 -3.33
CA GLY A 142 -1.30 19.17 -2.08
C GLY A 142 -0.33 20.32 -1.79
N THR A 143 0.44 20.17 -0.71
CA THR A 143 1.38 21.20 -0.22
C THR A 143 2.86 20.86 -0.50
N GLY A 144 3.10 19.86 -1.35
CA GLY A 144 4.43 19.31 -1.61
C GLY A 144 5.30 20.14 -2.56
N PRO A 145 6.55 19.67 -2.81
CA PRO A 145 7.53 20.35 -3.66
C PRO A 145 7.21 20.31 -5.15
N VAL A 146 6.24 19.50 -5.57
CA VAL A 146 5.80 19.35 -6.96
C VAL A 146 4.28 19.43 -7.05
N ARG A 147 3.78 19.92 -8.18
CA ARG A 147 2.36 20.06 -8.52
C ARG A 147 1.99 19.09 -9.63
N PHE A 148 0.79 18.53 -9.55
CA PHE A 148 0.26 17.64 -10.57
C PHE A 148 -0.04 18.38 -11.87
N VAL A 149 0.43 17.86 -13.00
CA VAL A 149 0.15 18.40 -14.35
C VAL A 149 -0.81 17.48 -15.10
N SER A 150 -0.43 16.22 -15.29
CA SER A 150 -1.23 15.26 -16.05
C SER A 150 -0.89 13.82 -15.67
N TRP A 151 -1.83 12.92 -15.94
CA TRP A 151 -1.62 11.50 -15.86
C TRP A 151 -2.20 10.83 -17.10
N THR A 152 -1.41 9.97 -17.72
CA THR A 152 -1.82 9.07 -18.78
C THR A 152 -1.72 7.66 -18.23
N LYS A 153 -2.88 7.00 -18.13
CA LYS A 153 -2.97 5.64 -17.59
C LYS A 153 -2.01 4.71 -18.35
N ASP A 154 -1.28 3.89 -17.59
CA ASP A 154 -0.31 2.91 -18.09
C ASP A 154 0.88 3.50 -18.88
N ASP A 155 1.04 4.82 -18.89
CA ASP A 155 2.17 5.53 -19.54
C ASP A 155 2.98 6.34 -18.52
N ARG A 156 2.45 7.47 -18.04
CA ARG A 156 3.22 8.38 -17.18
C ARG A 156 2.38 9.34 -16.34
N THR A 157 2.98 9.77 -15.24
CA THR A 157 2.55 10.93 -14.45
C THR A 157 3.55 12.06 -14.65
N VAL A 158 3.04 13.26 -14.97
CA VAL A 158 3.84 14.48 -15.11
C VAL A 158 3.56 15.40 -13.95
N LEU A 159 4.62 15.82 -13.27
CA LEU A 159 4.61 16.78 -12.19
C LEU A 159 5.56 17.93 -12.56
N GLU A 160 5.26 19.13 -12.08
CA GLU A 160 6.13 20.30 -12.23
C GLU A 160 6.55 20.84 -10.87
N ALA A 161 7.69 21.55 -10.82
CA ALA A 161 8.12 22.20 -9.59
C ALA A 161 7.04 23.12 -9.03
N ASN A 162 6.88 23.09 -7.71
CA ASN A 162 6.08 24.05 -6.98
C ASN A 162 6.97 25.26 -6.62
N PRO A 163 6.86 26.42 -7.32
CA PRO A 163 7.66 27.60 -6.99
C PRO A 163 7.31 28.15 -5.61
N ASP A 164 6.10 27.87 -5.11
CA ASP A 164 5.58 28.36 -3.83
C ASP A 164 5.76 27.33 -2.69
N TYR A 165 6.60 26.31 -2.88
CA TYR A 165 6.83 25.32 -1.84
C TYR A 165 7.57 25.92 -0.65
N TRP A 166 7.00 25.74 0.54
CA TRP A 166 7.52 26.29 1.81
C TRP A 166 8.92 25.78 2.18
N GLY A 167 9.33 24.61 1.67
CA GLY A 167 10.66 24.03 1.90
C GLY A 167 11.72 24.43 0.87
N GLY A 168 11.40 25.33 -0.06
CA GLY A 168 12.28 25.75 -1.15
C GLY A 168 12.15 24.90 -2.42
N ARG A 169 12.35 25.53 -3.57
CA ARG A 169 12.17 24.88 -4.88
C ARG A 169 13.12 23.70 -5.05
N ILE A 170 12.63 22.60 -5.62
CA ILE A 170 13.48 21.48 -6.02
C ILE A 170 14.38 21.83 -7.20
N ASP A 171 15.51 21.13 -7.30
CA ASP A 171 16.44 21.24 -8.43
C ASP A 171 15.97 20.41 -9.64
N ALA A 172 14.75 20.67 -10.10
CA ALA A 172 14.19 20.13 -11.33
C ALA A 172 13.00 20.97 -11.77
N ASP A 173 12.82 21.19 -13.07
CA ASP A 173 11.63 21.85 -13.61
C ASP A 173 10.42 20.92 -13.62
N ARG A 174 10.64 19.65 -13.94
CA ARG A 174 9.62 18.60 -14.05
C ARG A 174 10.10 17.29 -13.48
N VAL A 175 9.15 16.54 -12.92
CA VAL A 175 9.33 15.15 -12.51
C VAL A 175 8.38 14.29 -13.33
N ILE A 176 8.92 13.37 -14.12
CA ILE A 176 8.14 12.47 -14.97
C ILE A 176 8.31 11.05 -14.46
N ILE A 177 7.21 10.45 -14.00
CA ILE A 177 7.19 9.08 -13.50
C ILE A 177 6.61 8.20 -14.61
N ARG A 178 7.45 7.35 -15.23
CA ARG A 178 7.05 6.44 -16.32
C ARG A 178 6.67 5.06 -15.77
N ALA A 179 5.61 4.47 -16.31
CA ALA A 179 5.22 3.09 -16.04
C ALA A 179 5.99 2.14 -16.97
N ILE A 180 7.06 1.54 -16.46
CA ILE A 180 7.82 0.50 -17.16
C ILE A 180 7.83 -0.75 -16.26
N PRO A 181 6.84 -1.67 -16.42
CA PRO A 181 6.67 -2.79 -15.49
C PRO A 181 7.88 -3.73 -15.45
N GLU A 182 8.42 -4.04 -16.63
CA GLU A 182 9.52 -4.99 -16.78
C GLU A 182 10.86 -4.40 -16.33
N MET A 183 11.68 -5.21 -15.66
CA MET A 183 12.94 -4.74 -15.07
C MET A 183 14.03 -4.47 -16.12
N ALA A 184 14.20 -5.37 -17.10
CA ALA A 184 15.24 -5.23 -18.11
C ALA A 184 15.08 -3.94 -18.96
N PRO A 185 13.87 -3.56 -19.42
CA PRO A 185 13.66 -2.27 -20.09
C PRO A 185 13.94 -1.05 -19.19
N ARG A 186 13.64 -1.11 -17.88
CA ARG A 186 14.01 -0.03 -16.94
C ARG A 186 15.51 0.18 -16.86
N VAL A 187 16.27 -0.90 -16.71
CA VAL A 187 17.75 -0.83 -16.69
C VAL A 187 18.27 -0.29 -18.02
N ALA A 188 17.73 -0.73 -19.15
CA ALA A 188 18.12 -0.21 -20.46
C ALA A 188 17.85 1.30 -20.60
N ALA A 189 16.70 1.79 -20.11
CA ALA A 189 16.36 3.22 -20.13
C ALA A 189 17.36 4.05 -19.31
N LEU A 190 17.75 3.56 -18.12
CA LEU A 190 18.78 4.21 -17.30
C LEU A 190 20.13 4.28 -18.03
N LEU A 191 20.60 3.15 -18.57
CA LEU A 191 21.91 3.08 -19.22
C LEU A 191 22.01 3.93 -20.48
N LYS A 192 20.87 4.20 -21.14
CA LYS A 192 20.78 5.08 -22.32
C LYS A 192 20.58 6.57 -21.97
N GLY A 193 20.43 6.91 -20.68
CA GLY A 193 20.11 8.27 -20.25
C GLY A 193 18.67 8.69 -20.56
N GLU A 194 17.76 7.75 -20.83
CA GLU A 194 16.32 8.01 -21.03
C GLU A 194 15.55 8.16 -19.70
N ALA A 195 16.18 7.76 -18.59
CA ALA A 195 15.67 7.91 -17.23
C ALA A 195 16.83 8.29 -16.29
N ASP A 196 16.62 9.29 -15.45
CA ASP A 196 17.63 9.72 -14.47
C ASP A 196 17.70 8.77 -13.26
N LEU A 197 16.56 8.14 -12.92
CA LEU A 197 16.39 7.25 -11.77
C LEU A 197 15.46 6.09 -12.14
N ILE A 198 15.74 4.90 -11.60
CA ILE A 198 14.87 3.74 -11.69
C ILE A 198 14.64 3.12 -10.32
N THR A 199 13.51 2.43 -10.15
CA THR A 199 13.20 1.61 -8.98
C THR A 199 13.43 0.14 -9.29
N GLN A 200 13.66 -0.66 -8.25
CA GLN A 200 13.83 -2.11 -8.33
C GLN A 200 14.97 -2.52 -9.30
N LEU A 201 16.18 -2.03 -9.08
CA LEU A 201 17.35 -2.56 -9.80
C LEU A 201 17.59 -4.03 -9.37
N PRO A 202 17.65 -5.01 -10.29
CA PRO A 202 18.04 -6.37 -9.95
C PRO A 202 19.46 -6.40 -9.37
N PRO A 203 19.74 -7.17 -8.28
CA PRO A 203 21.06 -7.17 -7.64
C PRO A 203 22.23 -7.51 -8.58
N ASP A 204 22.01 -8.42 -9.54
CA ASP A 204 22.97 -8.85 -10.56
C ASP A 204 23.27 -7.79 -11.64
N HIS A 205 22.45 -6.74 -11.73
CA HIS A 205 22.69 -5.60 -12.62
C HIS A 205 23.47 -4.45 -11.96
N GLY A 206 23.85 -4.58 -10.68
CA GLY A 206 24.55 -3.54 -9.93
C GLY A 206 25.85 -3.08 -10.58
N GLU A 207 26.77 -4.01 -10.84
CA GLU A 207 28.08 -3.72 -11.46
C GLU A 207 27.95 -3.10 -12.86
N ARG A 208 26.96 -3.56 -13.63
CA ARG A 208 26.71 -3.05 -14.97
C ARG A 208 26.25 -1.59 -14.96
N VAL A 209 25.47 -1.18 -13.96
CA VAL A 209 25.02 0.20 -13.82
C VAL A 209 26.14 1.10 -13.31
N THR A 210 26.92 0.65 -12.33
CA THR A 210 28.03 1.45 -11.77
C THR A 210 29.20 1.58 -12.74
N GLY A 211 29.47 0.56 -13.55
CA GLY A 211 30.49 0.59 -14.60
C GLY A 211 30.12 1.44 -15.83
N ASN A 212 28.88 1.91 -15.90
CA ASN A 212 28.38 2.78 -16.97
C ASN A 212 28.23 4.24 -16.50
N ALA A 213 28.95 4.64 -15.45
CA ALA A 213 29.04 6.04 -15.06
C ALA A 213 29.74 6.82 -16.18
N ALA A 214 29.04 7.82 -16.73
CA ALA A 214 29.60 8.80 -17.67
C ALA A 214 30.63 9.70 -16.98
#